data_AF-A0A0K1P010-F1
#
_entry.id   AF-A0A0K1P010-F1
#
_cell.length_a   1.000
_cell.length_b   1.000
_cell.length_c   1.000
_cell.angle_alpha   90.00
_cell.angle_beta   90.00
_cell.angle_gamma   90.00
#
_symmetry.space_group_name_H-M   'P 1'
#
loop_
_entity.id
_entity.type
_entity.pdbx_description
1 polymer ?
#
loop_
_entity_poly.entity_id
_entity_poly.type
_entity_poly.pdbx_seq_one_letter_code
_entity_poly.pdbx_strand_id
1 'polypeptide(L)'
;QTISIAKAGITTVLNSRTSVLAAANPPSGHYDDLKTAQDNIDLQTTILSRFDLIFIVKDIRMYSQDKIIASHIIKVHASAGAYMSETRTSKEDNWLKRYIQYCRTECHPRLSDSASTMLQESYVKIRQDVRKQSNETGEAAAIPITVRQLEAIVRLSEALAKMTLSHVANDNHVMEAIRLFNNATMDAARSGINQHINLTPDMAHAETQIKRRMGIGS
;
A
#
# COMPACT_ATOMS: atom_id res chain seq x y z
N GLN A 1 20.85 7.93 5.76
CA GLN A 1 19.70 8.69 6.27
C GLN A 1 20.18 9.47 7.49
N THR A 2 20.38 10.78 7.32
CA THR A 2 20.98 11.67 8.32
C THR A 2 20.33 13.04 8.22
N ILE A 3 20.27 13.77 9.33
CA ILE A 3 19.81 15.16 9.38
C ILE A 3 21.01 16.05 9.68
N SER A 4 21.27 17.02 8.81
CA SER A 4 22.28 18.05 9.04
C SER A 4 21.63 19.27 9.70
N ILE A 5 22.17 19.70 10.83
CA ILE A 5 21.71 20.86 11.57
C ILE A 5 22.83 21.89 11.58
N ALA A 6 22.53 23.11 11.14
CA ALA A 6 23.40 24.28 11.27
C ALA A 6 22.63 25.37 12.03
N LYS A 7 22.84 25.43 13.36
CA LYS A 7 22.13 26.38 14.23
C LYS A 7 23.00 26.76 15.42
N ALA A 8 22.94 28.03 15.85
CA ALA A 8 23.69 28.57 16.99
C ALA A 8 25.21 28.30 16.92
N GLY A 9 25.81 28.40 15.73
CA GLY A 9 27.24 28.14 15.53
C GLY A 9 27.64 26.66 15.55
N ILE A 10 26.69 25.75 15.73
CA ILE A 10 26.93 24.30 15.70
C ILE A 10 26.48 23.76 14.35
N THR A 11 27.41 23.18 13.61
CA THR A 11 27.15 22.40 12.40
C THR A 11 27.42 20.93 12.70
N THR A 12 26.37 20.11 12.75
CA THR A 12 26.49 18.68 13.06
C THR A 12 25.56 17.83 12.19
N VAL A 13 25.90 16.55 12.05
CA VAL A 13 25.12 15.57 11.28
C VAL A 13 24.70 14.45 12.23
N LEU A 14 23.39 14.26 12.37
CA LEU A 14 22.81 13.25 13.26
C LEU A 14 22.23 12.09 12.46
N ASN A 15 22.34 10.87 13.00
CA ASN A 15 21.73 9.68 12.42
C ASN A 15 20.20 9.73 12.60
N SER A 16 19.45 9.51 11.53
CA SER A 16 17.99 9.54 11.52
C SER A 16 17.38 8.29 10.89
N ARG A 17 18.09 7.16 10.96
CA ARG A 17 17.61 5.85 10.47
C ARG A 17 16.43 5.37 11.32
N THR A 18 15.22 5.67 10.87
CA THR A 18 13.97 5.17 11.44
C THR A 18 13.00 4.80 10.34
N SER A 19 12.13 3.83 10.61
CA SER A 19 10.94 3.60 9.78
C SER A 19 9.91 4.68 10.12
N VAL A 20 9.16 5.12 9.11
CA VAL A 20 8.06 6.08 9.28
C VAL A 20 6.75 5.38 8.94
N LEU A 21 5.80 5.46 9.87
CA LEU A 21 4.41 5.10 9.65
C LEU A 21 3.61 6.39 9.69
N ALA A 22 2.85 6.67 8.64
CA ALA A 22 2.02 7.86 8.52
C ALA A 22 0.56 7.46 8.28
N ALA A 23 -0.35 8.17 8.92
CA ALA A 23 -1.78 8.12 8.65
C ALA A 23 -2.23 9.55 8.36
N ALA A 24 -2.99 9.74 7.29
CA ALA A 24 -3.48 11.04 6.86
C ALA A 24 -4.92 10.89 6.37
N ASN A 25 -5.73 11.91 6.61
CA ASN A 25 -7.08 11.99 6.07
C ASN A 25 -7.05 12.78 4.76
N PRO A 26 -7.94 12.46 3.79
CA PRO A 26 -8.12 13.27 2.60
C PRO A 26 -8.52 14.72 2.97
N PRO A 27 -8.16 15.72 2.14
CA PRO A 27 -8.41 17.14 2.43
C PRO A 27 -9.91 17.46 2.54
N SER A 28 -10.76 16.72 1.81
CA SER A 28 -12.23 16.85 1.87
C SER A 28 -12.88 16.04 2.99
N GLY A 29 -12.10 15.42 3.89
CA GLY A 29 -12.57 14.57 4.98
C GLY A 29 -13.01 13.16 4.56
N HIS A 30 -13.24 12.94 3.27
CA HIS A 30 -13.67 11.68 2.67
C HIS A 30 -12.89 11.48 1.38
N TYR A 31 -12.64 10.21 1.01
CA TYR A 31 -12.01 9.88 -0.25
C TYR A 31 -13.02 10.02 -1.39
N ASP A 32 -12.69 10.80 -2.42
CA ASP A 32 -13.55 11.05 -3.58
C ASP A 32 -13.08 10.23 -4.78
N ASP A 33 -13.91 9.27 -5.21
CA ASP A 33 -13.60 8.36 -6.31
C ASP A 33 -13.65 9.02 -7.70
N LEU A 34 -14.11 10.27 -7.80
CA LEU A 34 -14.14 11.04 -9.04
C LEU A 34 -12.88 11.89 -9.24
N LYS A 35 -12.03 12.00 -8.21
CA LYS A 35 -10.78 12.77 -8.26
C LYS A 35 -9.59 11.84 -8.33
N THR A 36 -8.50 12.29 -8.94
CA THR A 36 -7.26 11.52 -8.97
C THR A 36 -6.78 11.17 -7.56
N ALA A 37 -6.01 10.10 -7.40
CA ALA A 37 -5.33 9.81 -6.14
C ALA A 37 -4.42 10.96 -5.67
N GLN A 38 -3.86 11.73 -6.60
CA GLN A 38 -3.03 12.90 -6.27
C GLN A 38 -3.84 14.05 -5.68
N ASP A 39 -5.08 14.26 -6.13
CA ASP A 39 -5.96 15.30 -5.56
C ASP A 39 -6.59 14.86 -4.23
N ASN A 40 -6.78 13.56 -4.05
CA ASN A 40 -7.26 12.98 -2.79
C ASN A 40 -6.20 12.94 -1.69
N ILE A 41 -4.91 13.00 -2.06
CA ILE A 41 -3.79 12.93 -1.13
C ILE A 41 -3.04 14.26 -1.16
N ASP A 42 -3.13 15.05 -0.10
CA ASP A 42 -2.43 16.34 0.04
C ASP A 42 -0.92 16.16 0.32
N LEU A 43 -0.24 15.39 -0.54
CA LEU A 43 1.20 15.16 -0.50
C LEU A 43 1.77 15.25 -1.91
N GLN A 44 2.95 15.87 -2.00
CA GLN A 44 3.69 15.90 -3.25
C GLN A 44 4.07 14.48 -3.70
N THR A 45 4.05 14.25 -5.02
CA THR A 45 4.50 12.99 -5.65
C THR A 45 5.93 12.62 -5.25
N THR A 46 6.78 13.61 -4.95
CA THR A 46 8.14 13.39 -4.45
C THR A 46 8.15 12.71 -3.08
N ILE A 47 7.21 13.04 -2.19
CA ILE A 47 7.05 12.41 -0.88
C ILE A 47 6.43 11.02 -1.04
N LEU A 48 5.37 10.91 -1.86
CA LEU A 48 4.71 9.62 -2.14
C LEU A 48 5.70 8.58 -2.70
N SER A 49 6.61 9.00 -3.58
CA SER A 49 7.66 8.12 -4.13
C SER A 49 8.65 7.56 -3.09
N ARG A 50 8.67 8.09 -1.85
CA ARG A 50 9.54 7.65 -0.76
C ARG A 50 8.86 6.67 0.19
N PHE A 51 7.55 6.52 0.09
CA PHE A 51 6.83 5.47 0.81
C PHE A 51 6.91 4.16 0.02
N ASP A 52 7.15 3.07 0.75
CA ASP A 52 7.27 1.73 0.18
C ASP A 52 5.90 1.13 -0.13
N LEU A 53 4.94 1.36 0.77
CA LEU A 53 3.56 0.91 0.66
C LEU A 53 2.64 2.07 1.01
N ILE A 54 1.64 2.29 0.16
CA ILE A 54 0.58 3.28 0.39
C ILE A 54 -0.73 2.52 0.38
N PHE A 55 -1.49 2.61 1.47
CA PHE A 55 -2.80 1.96 1.58
C PHE A 55 -3.88 3.02 1.59
N ILE A 56 -4.85 2.90 0.66
CA ILE A 56 -6.06 3.71 0.66
C ILE A 56 -7.14 2.90 1.36
N VAL A 57 -7.60 3.38 2.52
CA VAL A 57 -8.69 2.76 3.27
C VAL A 57 -9.96 3.57 2.99
N LYS A 58 -10.91 2.96 2.28
CA LYS A 58 -12.21 3.57 1.96
C LYS A 58 -13.29 3.05 2.89
N ASP A 59 -14.17 3.93 3.32
CA ASP A 59 -15.35 3.59 4.12
C ASP A 59 -16.53 3.27 3.20
N ILE A 60 -16.62 2.01 2.76
CA ILE A 60 -17.68 1.51 1.87
C ILE A 60 -18.85 1.03 2.74
N ARG A 61 -20.04 1.59 2.51
CA ARG A 61 -21.26 1.20 3.24
C ARG A 61 -21.78 -0.13 2.72
N MET A 62 -21.58 -1.20 3.49
CA MET A 62 -22.07 -2.53 3.14
C MET A 62 -22.75 -3.17 4.34
N TYR A 63 -24.07 -3.36 4.26
CA TYR A 63 -24.91 -3.81 5.38
C TYR A 63 -24.37 -5.06 6.09
N SER A 64 -23.92 -6.07 5.33
CA SER A 64 -23.39 -7.31 5.91
C SER A 64 -22.08 -7.08 6.67
N GLN A 65 -21.18 -6.26 6.13
CA GLN A 65 -19.87 -5.96 6.72
C GLN A 65 -20.04 -5.05 7.95
N ASP A 66 -20.89 -4.03 7.83
CA ASP A 66 -21.25 -3.13 8.93
C ASP A 66 -21.88 -3.89 10.10
N LYS A 67 -22.72 -4.90 9.83
CA LYS A 67 -23.32 -5.75 10.86
C LYS A 67 -22.27 -6.58 11.61
N ILE A 68 -21.27 -7.12 10.90
CA ILE A 68 -20.17 -7.88 11.50
C ILE A 68 -19.33 -6.96 12.41
N ILE A 69 -18.96 -5.78 11.90
CA ILE A 69 -18.18 -4.79 12.65
C ILE A 69 -18.95 -4.33 13.89
N ALA A 70 -20.23 -3.95 13.73
CA ALA A 70 -21.08 -3.54 14.84
C ALA A 70 -21.23 -4.65 15.89
N SER A 71 -21.45 -5.90 15.47
CA SER A 71 -21.53 -7.04 16.39
C SER A 71 -20.23 -7.23 17.19
N HIS A 72 -19.08 -7.07 16.54
CA HIS A 72 -17.78 -7.16 17.21
C HIS A 72 -17.58 -6.02 18.22
N ILE A 73 -17.87 -4.77 17.84
CA ILE A 73 -17.77 -3.60 18.72
C ILE A 73 -18.67 -3.77 19.95
N ILE A 74 -19.93 -4.16 19.76
CA ILE A 74 -20.88 -4.40 20.86
C ILE A 74 -20.36 -5.49 21.79
N LYS A 75 -19.80 -6.59 21.26
CA LYS A 75 -19.20 -7.65 22.08
C LYS A 75 -18.04 -7.13 22.92
N VAL A 76 -17.11 -6.37 22.33
CA VAL A 76 -15.98 -5.79 23.06
C VAL A 76 -16.45 -4.88 24.18
N HIS A 77 -17.44 -4.00 23.94
CA HIS A 77 -18.00 -3.13 24.96
C HIS A 77 -18.81 -3.88 26.03
N ALA A 78 -19.59 -4.91 25.66
CA ALA A 78 -20.33 -5.74 26.59
C ALA A 78 -19.40 -6.57 27.50
N SER A 79 -18.26 -7.00 26.95
CA SER A 79 -17.23 -7.76 27.68
C SER A 79 -16.16 -6.87 28.33
N ALA A 80 -16.24 -5.54 28.20
CA ALA A 80 -15.23 -4.63 28.74
C ALA A 80 -15.05 -4.73 30.28
N GLY A 81 -16.10 -5.15 31.00
CA GLY A 81 -16.02 -5.46 32.43
C GLY A 81 -15.36 -6.82 32.76
N ALA A 82 -15.31 -7.75 31.80
CA ALA A 82 -14.68 -9.07 31.96
C ALA A 82 -13.21 -9.10 31.48
N TYR A 83 -12.85 -8.24 30.51
CA TYR A 83 -11.49 -8.15 29.95
C TYR A 83 -10.46 -7.49 30.87
N MET A 84 -10.87 -6.84 31.98
CA MET A 84 -9.92 -6.33 32.99
C MET A 84 -9.18 -7.45 33.75
N SER A 85 -9.57 -8.73 33.59
CA SER A 85 -8.99 -9.86 34.34
C SER A 85 -8.20 -10.87 33.48
N GLU A 86 -8.11 -10.73 32.16
CA GLU A 86 -7.36 -11.68 31.33
C GLU A 86 -5.88 -11.30 31.18
N THR A 87 -5.07 -11.86 32.08
CA THR A 87 -3.60 -11.93 32.05
C THR A 87 -3.03 -12.68 30.82
N ARG A 88 -3.84 -12.96 29.79
CA ARG A 88 -3.45 -13.66 28.55
C ARG A 88 -2.76 -12.74 27.54
N THR A 89 -3.23 -11.50 27.40
CA THR A 89 -2.67 -10.52 26.45
C THR A 89 -1.21 -10.19 26.76
N SER A 90 -0.81 -10.20 28.04
CA SER A 90 0.56 -9.83 28.43
C SER A 90 1.62 -10.87 28.07
N LYS A 91 1.30 -12.17 28.01
CA LYS A 91 2.28 -13.22 27.68
C LYS A 91 2.51 -13.34 26.17
N GLU A 92 1.45 -13.33 25.37
CA GLU A 92 1.54 -13.44 23.91
C GLU A 92 2.13 -12.16 23.28
N ASP A 93 1.73 -10.98 23.75
CA ASP A 93 2.32 -9.70 23.30
C ASP A 93 3.81 -9.60 23.62
N ASN A 94 4.23 -10.15 24.76
CA ASN A 94 5.63 -10.15 25.16
C ASN A 94 6.45 -11.16 24.34
N TRP A 95 5.87 -12.31 24.00
CA TRP A 95 6.49 -13.24 23.05
C TRP A 95 6.71 -12.58 21.68
N LEU A 96 5.70 -11.91 21.12
CA LEU A 96 5.79 -11.34 19.77
C LEU A 96 6.83 -10.22 19.69
N LYS A 97 6.88 -9.37 20.72
CA LYS A 97 7.93 -8.34 20.84
C LYS A 97 9.33 -8.97 20.87
N ARG A 98 9.52 -10.04 21.65
CA ARG A 98 10.79 -10.78 21.72
C ARG A 98 11.12 -11.48 20.41
N TYR A 99 10.13 -12.05 19.73
CA TYR A 99 10.30 -12.69 18.43
C TYR A 99 10.74 -11.68 17.36
N ILE A 100 10.05 -10.53 17.26
CA ILE A 100 10.43 -9.46 16.33
C ILE A 100 11.85 -8.97 16.64
N GLN A 101 12.19 -8.79 17.92
CA GLN A 101 13.54 -8.40 18.32
C GLN A 101 14.57 -9.43 17.87
N TYR A 102 14.33 -10.71 18.10
CA TYR A 102 15.20 -11.82 17.67
C TYR A 102 15.38 -11.85 16.14
N CYS A 103 14.30 -11.74 15.38
CA CYS A 103 14.38 -11.68 13.91
C CYS A 103 15.19 -10.46 13.42
N ARG A 104 15.15 -9.33 14.14
CA ARG A 104 15.90 -8.12 13.78
C ARG A 104 17.39 -8.21 14.08
N THR A 105 17.79 -8.94 15.13
CA THR A 105 19.19 -9.07 15.55
C THR A 105 19.91 -10.21 14.85
N GLU A 106 19.28 -11.37 14.70
CA GLU A 106 19.95 -12.57 14.19
C GLU A 106 19.78 -12.76 12.68
N CYS A 107 18.64 -12.33 12.13
CA CYS A 107 18.29 -12.63 10.74
C CYS A 107 18.58 -11.43 9.81
N HIS A 108 19.58 -11.60 8.95
CA HIS A 108 19.94 -10.68 7.88
C HIS A 108 19.81 -11.36 6.52
N PRO A 109 18.58 -11.46 5.97
CA PRO A 109 18.36 -12.19 4.73
C PRO A 109 19.04 -11.55 3.53
N ARG A 110 19.45 -12.39 2.57
CA ARG A 110 19.97 -11.99 1.26
C ARG A 110 19.12 -12.57 0.15
N LEU A 111 18.96 -11.84 -0.95
CA LEU A 111 18.28 -12.32 -2.14
C LEU A 111 19.02 -13.51 -2.75
N SER A 112 18.27 -14.54 -3.16
CA SER A 112 18.79 -15.59 -4.03
C SER A 112 18.94 -15.07 -5.47
N ASP A 113 19.74 -15.77 -6.28
CA ASP A 113 19.92 -15.40 -7.70
C ASP A 113 18.61 -15.55 -8.50
N SER A 114 17.81 -16.57 -8.19
CA SER A 114 16.49 -16.78 -8.78
C SER A 114 15.54 -15.62 -8.44
N ALA A 115 15.50 -15.22 -7.17
CA ALA A 115 14.67 -14.11 -6.69
C ALA A 115 15.09 -12.77 -7.32
N SER A 116 16.40 -12.56 -7.48
CA SER A 116 16.96 -11.38 -8.14
C SER A 116 16.51 -11.28 -9.60
N THR A 117 16.53 -12.40 -10.32
CA THR A 117 16.07 -12.47 -11.72
C THR A 117 14.58 -12.18 -11.82
N MET A 118 13.77 -12.81 -10.96
CA MET A 118 12.32 -12.59 -10.90
C MET A 118 11.95 -11.13 -10.60
N LEU A 119 12.69 -10.47 -9.70
CA LEU A 119 12.48 -9.05 -9.38
C LEU A 119 12.75 -8.14 -10.57
N GLN A 120 13.82 -8.39 -11.32
CA GLN A 120 14.17 -7.61 -12.50
C GLN A 120 13.07 -7.71 -13.57
N GLU A 121 12.65 -8.93 -13.89
CA GLU A 121 11.57 -9.18 -14.85
C GLU A 121 10.26 -8.52 -14.43
N SER A 122 9.88 -8.69 -13.16
CA SER A 122 8.65 -8.13 -12.61
C SER A 122 8.66 -6.60 -12.61
N TYR A 123 9.78 -5.98 -12.26
CA TYR A 123 9.92 -4.51 -12.27
C TYR A 123 9.81 -3.93 -13.69
N VAL A 124 10.48 -4.55 -14.66
CA VAL A 124 10.38 -4.13 -16.07
C VAL A 124 8.94 -4.24 -16.56
N LYS A 125 8.26 -5.35 -16.22
CA LYS A 125 6.85 -5.57 -16.57
C LYS A 125 5.93 -4.49 -15.97
N ILE A 126 6.05 -4.23 -14.67
CA ILE A 126 5.28 -3.19 -13.97
C ILE A 126 5.47 -1.82 -14.64
N ARG A 127 6.72 -1.47 -15.01
CA ARG A 127 7.02 -0.19 -15.67
C ARG A 127 6.45 -0.13 -17.10
N GLN A 128 6.47 -1.23 -17.84
CA GLN A 128 5.85 -1.31 -19.16
C GLN A 128 4.34 -1.14 -19.06
N ASP A 129 3.69 -1.79 -18.10
CA ASP A 129 2.24 -1.73 -17.92
C ASP A 129 1.77 -0.31 -17.59
N VAL A 130 2.46 0.40 -16.69
CA VAL A 130 2.13 1.81 -16.40
C VAL A 130 2.38 2.74 -17.58
N ARG A 131 3.40 2.46 -18.41
CA ARG A 131 3.65 3.23 -19.64
C ARG A 131 2.55 3.00 -20.69
N LYS A 132 2.07 1.77 -20.84
CA LYS A 132 0.95 1.47 -21.74
C LYS A 132 -0.32 2.19 -21.27
N GLN A 133 -0.63 2.11 -19.97
CA GLN A 133 -1.79 2.79 -19.39
C GLN A 133 -1.76 4.29 -19.63
N SER A 134 -0.62 4.96 -19.34
CA SER A 134 -0.49 6.40 -19.58
C SER A 134 -0.58 6.81 -21.06
N ASN A 135 -0.17 5.95 -21.99
CA ASN A 135 -0.38 6.20 -23.42
C ASN A 135 -1.83 6.03 -23.86
N GLU A 136 -2.58 5.10 -23.24
CA GLU A 136 -3.97 4.81 -23.57
C GLU A 136 -4.94 5.85 -22.98
N THR A 137 -4.74 6.27 -21.73
CA THR A 137 -5.58 7.28 -21.07
C THR A 137 -5.11 8.71 -21.30
N GLY A 138 -3.87 8.91 -21.76
CA GLY A 138 -3.26 10.24 -21.90
C GLY A 138 -2.94 10.93 -20.57
N GLU A 139 -3.19 10.26 -19.44
CA GLU A 139 -2.97 10.79 -18.08
C GLU A 139 -1.74 10.16 -17.43
N ALA A 140 -0.95 11.00 -16.76
CA ALA A 140 0.18 10.53 -15.99
C ALA A 140 -0.30 9.79 -14.74
N ALA A 141 0.36 8.67 -14.40
CA ALA A 141 0.08 7.97 -13.16
C ALA A 141 0.33 8.88 -11.94
N ALA A 142 -0.61 8.91 -10.99
CA ALA A 142 -0.54 9.74 -9.79
C ALA A 142 0.73 9.48 -8.96
N ILE A 143 1.25 8.24 -8.99
CA ILE A 143 2.48 7.84 -8.29
C ILE A 143 3.49 7.33 -9.32
N PRO A 144 4.63 8.02 -9.53
CA PRO A 144 5.63 7.59 -10.50
C PRO A 144 6.37 6.33 -10.01
N ILE A 145 6.51 5.34 -10.90
CA ILE A 145 7.30 4.13 -10.62
C ILE A 145 8.78 4.44 -10.82
N THR A 146 9.50 4.59 -9.71
CA THR A 146 10.93 4.91 -9.68
C THR A 146 11.76 3.74 -9.15
N VAL A 147 13.09 3.86 -9.19
CA VAL A 147 14.01 2.86 -8.61
C VAL A 147 13.77 2.67 -7.11
N ARG A 148 13.24 3.69 -6.40
CA ARG A 148 12.85 3.57 -4.99
C ARG A 148 11.79 2.51 -4.76
N GLN A 149 10.90 2.29 -5.73
CA GLN A 149 9.87 1.26 -5.63
C GLN A 149 10.47 -0.14 -5.82
N LEU A 150 11.51 -0.28 -6.64
CA LEU A 150 12.28 -1.53 -6.69
C LEU A 150 12.99 -1.80 -5.36
N GLU A 151 13.66 -0.79 -4.79
CA GLU A 151 14.28 -0.89 -3.45
C GLU A 151 13.25 -1.19 -2.35
N ALA A 152 12.02 -0.70 -2.47
CA ALA A 152 10.92 -1.02 -1.57
C ALA A 152 10.53 -2.49 -1.66
N ILE A 153 10.33 -3.04 -2.87
CA ILE A 153 10.00 -4.45 -3.07
C ILE A 153 11.13 -5.35 -2.53
N VAL A 154 12.39 -5.00 -2.78
CA VAL A 154 13.55 -5.72 -2.20
C VAL A 154 13.49 -5.74 -0.67
N ARG A 155 13.27 -4.58 -0.03
CA ARG A 155 13.13 -4.49 1.43
C ARG A 155 11.95 -5.29 1.97
N LEU A 156 10.85 -5.34 1.24
CA LEU A 156 9.68 -6.16 1.59
C LEU A 156 9.99 -7.66 1.49
N SER A 157 10.64 -8.11 0.43
CA SER A 157 11.05 -9.52 0.27
C SER A 157 12.02 -9.96 1.38
N GLU A 158 12.99 -9.12 1.72
CA GLU A 158 13.89 -9.34 2.86
C GLU A 158 13.13 -9.34 4.20
N ALA A 159 12.16 -8.43 4.38
CA ALA A 159 11.35 -8.40 5.59
C ALA A 159 10.48 -9.66 5.75
N LEU A 160 9.90 -10.17 4.67
CA LEU A 160 9.12 -11.41 4.66
C LEU A 160 9.99 -12.63 4.99
N ALA A 161 11.19 -12.73 4.39
CA ALA A 161 12.16 -13.76 4.74
C ALA A 161 12.59 -13.68 6.22
N LYS A 162 12.74 -12.47 6.73
CA LYS A 162 13.09 -12.22 8.14
C LYS A 162 11.97 -12.66 9.09
N MET A 163 10.71 -12.49 8.71
CA MET A 163 9.56 -12.96 9.49
C MET A 163 9.49 -14.49 9.59
N THR A 164 9.93 -15.19 8.54
CA THR A 164 10.01 -16.66 8.49
C THR A 164 11.34 -17.22 9.01
N LEU A 165 12.21 -16.36 9.59
CA LEU A 165 13.55 -16.72 10.07
C LEU A 165 14.47 -17.33 8.99
N SER A 166 14.22 -17.01 7.72
CA SER A 166 15.07 -17.44 6.62
C SER A 166 16.18 -16.43 6.36
N HIS A 167 17.43 -16.91 6.28
CA HIS A 167 18.58 -16.10 5.85
C HIS A 167 18.64 -15.86 4.34
N VAL A 168 17.73 -16.48 3.57
CA VAL A 168 17.64 -16.32 2.12
C VAL A 168 16.23 -15.89 1.71
N ALA A 169 16.14 -14.83 0.93
CA ALA A 169 14.90 -14.37 0.32
C ALA A 169 14.67 -15.12 -1.00
N ASN A 170 13.81 -16.14 -0.94
CA ASN A 170 13.38 -16.94 -2.08
C ASN A 170 12.28 -16.25 -2.91
N ASP A 171 12.01 -16.83 -4.07
CA ASP A 171 11.00 -16.41 -5.05
C ASP A 171 9.59 -16.26 -4.44
N ASN A 172 9.23 -17.12 -3.47
CA ASN A 172 7.96 -17.01 -2.75
C ASN A 172 7.83 -15.69 -1.98
N HIS A 173 8.92 -15.20 -1.37
CA HIS A 173 8.91 -13.92 -0.66
C HIS A 173 8.84 -12.73 -1.64
N VAL A 174 9.43 -12.89 -2.83
CA VAL A 174 9.33 -11.89 -3.91
C VAL A 174 7.90 -11.82 -4.45
N MET A 175 7.30 -12.96 -4.74
CA MET A 175 5.91 -13.04 -5.22
C MET A 175 4.94 -12.38 -4.23
N GLU A 176 5.11 -12.66 -2.94
CA GLU A 176 4.29 -12.06 -1.90
C GLU A 176 4.55 -10.55 -1.73
N ALA A 177 5.81 -10.11 -1.82
CA ALA A 177 6.13 -8.67 -1.81
C ALA A 177 5.50 -7.93 -2.99
N ILE A 178 5.51 -8.52 -4.19
CA ILE A 178 4.86 -7.96 -5.38
C ILE A 178 3.34 -7.92 -5.20
N ARG A 179 2.74 -8.98 -4.64
CA ARG A 179 1.31 -9.02 -4.34
C ARG A 179 0.90 -7.87 -3.40
N LEU A 180 1.68 -7.66 -2.33
CA LEU A 180 1.46 -6.55 -1.39
C LEU A 180 1.64 -5.20 -2.07
N PHE A 181 2.69 -5.03 -2.86
CA PHE A 181 2.94 -3.80 -3.61
C PHE A 181 1.81 -3.46 -4.59
N ASN A 182 1.27 -4.47 -5.28
CA ASN A 182 0.16 -4.30 -6.20
C ASN A 182 -1.13 -3.88 -5.48
N ASN A 183 -1.46 -4.55 -4.37
CA ASN A 183 -2.67 -4.25 -3.60
C ASN A 183 -2.59 -2.93 -2.81
N ALA A 184 -1.38 -2.46 -2.51
CA ALA A 184 -1.17 -1.20 -1.83
C ALA A 184 -0.94 -0.07 -2.85
N THR A 185 0.29 0.06 -3.33
CA THR A 185 0.76 1.21 -4.10
C THR A 185 0.20 1.26 -5.52
N MET A 186 0.04 0.11 -6.20
CA MET A 186 -0.53 0.12 -7.55
C MET A 186 -2.04 0.34 -7.56
N ASP A 187 -2.78 -0.23 -6.61
CA ASP A 187 -4.20 0.09 -6.43
C ASP A 187 -4.37 1.57 -6.05
N ALA A 188 -3.54 2.07 -5.14
CA ALA A 188 -3.54 3.49 -4.78
C ALA A 188 -3.26 4.41 -5.98
N ALA A 189 -2.30 4.04 -6.84
CA ALA A 189 -1.97 4.81 -8.04
C ALA A 189 -3.10 4.82 -9.10
N ARG A 190 -3.94 3.78 -9.12
CA ARG A 190 -5.08 3.65 -10.05
C ARG A 190 -6.39 4.22 -9.49
N SER A 191 -6.47 4.36 -8.16
CA SER A 191 -7.66 4.83 -7.48
C SER A 191 -7.98 6.27 -7.88
N GLY A 192 -9.26 6.57 -8.15
CA GLY A 192 -9.74 7.93 -8.37
C GLY A 192 -10.24 8.28 -9.79
N ILE A 193 -9.90 7.51 -10.83
CA ILE A 193 -10.47 7.72 -12.18
C ILE A 193 -11.04 6.43 -12.78
N ASN A 194 -10.56 5.24 -12.36
CA ASN A 194 -10.86 3.98 -13.06
C ASN A 194 -11.63 2.93 -12.24
N GLN A 195 -11.97 3.16 -10.97
CA GLN A 195 -12.71 2.16 -10.18
C GLN A 195 -14.24 2.15 -10.46
N HIS A 196 -14.77 3.16 -11.15
CA HIS A 196 -16.17 3.22 -11.59
C HIS A 196 -16.33 3.14 -13.12
N ILE A 197 -15.65 2.18 -13.75
CA ILE A 197 -16.27 1.48 -14.89
C ILE A 197 -16.45 0.01 -14.53
N ASN A 198 -17.00 -0.26 -13.35
CA ASN A 198 -17.92 -1.39 -13.23
C ASN A 198 -19.20 -0.96 -13.96
N LEU A 199 -19.17 -1.01 -15.29
CA LEU A 199 -20.40 -1.04 -16.09
C LEU A 199 -21.17 -2.25 -15.57
N THR A 200 -22.23 -2.00 -14.78
CA THR A 200 -23.28 -3.00 -14.68
C THR A 200 -23.67 -3.37 -16.11
N PRO A 201 -23.95 -4.65 -16.41
CA PRO A 201 -24.31 -5.06 -17.77
C PRO A 201 -25.47 -4.23 -18.34
N ASP A 202 -26.31 -3.68 -17.47
CA ASP A 202 -27.39 -2.73 -17.80
C ASP A 202 -26.87 -1.36 -18.29
N MET A 203 -25.80 -0.83 -17.70
CA MET A 203 -25.19 0.44 -18.16
C MET A 203 -24.43 0.26 -19.48
N ALA A 204 -23.82 -0.92 -19.72
CA ALA A 204 -23.24 -1.24 -21.03
C ALA A 204 -24.30 -1.36 -22.13
N HIS A 205 -25.45 -1.94 -21.79
CA HIS A 205 -26.60 -1.94 -22.70
C HIS A 205 -27.16 -0.53 -22.92
N ALA A 206 -27.22 0.32 -21.89
CA ALA A 206 -27.65 1.71 -22.02
C ALA A 206 -26.68 2.51 -22.92
N GLU A 207 -25.37 2.36 -22.76
CA GLU A 207 -24.37 3.03 -23.60
C GLU A 207 -24.46 2.56 -25.07
N THR A 208 -24.67 1.26 -25.29
CA THR A 208 -24.86 0.70 -26.64
C THR A 208 -26.16 1.21 -27.29
N GLN A 209 -27.22 1.38 -26.50
CA GLN A 209 -28.49 1.95 -26.97
C GLN A 209 -28.38 3.45 -27.25
N ILE A 210 -27.62 4.19 -26.44
CA ILE A 210 -27.37 5.63 -26.65
C ILE A 210 -26.51 5.83 -27.90
N LYS A 211 -25.45 5.04 -28.09
CA LYS A 211 -24.62 5.07 -29.32
C LYS A 211 -25.41 4.66 -30.58
N ARG A 212 -26.42 3.80 -30.46
CA ARG A 212 -27.34 3.48 -31.57
C ARG A 212 -28.36 4.58 -31.87
N ARG A 213 -28.77 5.36 -30.86
CA ARG A 213 -29.74 6.46 -31.03
C ARG A 213 -29.09 7.78 -31.43
N MET A 214 -27.84 7.99 -31.05
CA MET A 214 -27.00 9.09 -31.52
C MET A 214 -26.48 8.74 -32.92
N GLY A 215 -27.41 8.68 -33.87
CA GLY A 215 -27.09 8.53 -35.27
C GLY A 215 -26.10 9.59 -35.70
N ILE A 216 -25.05 9.12 -36.39
CA ILE A 216 -24.21 9.93 -37.27
C ILE A 216 -25.15 10.76 -38.14
N GLY A 217 -25.21 12.06 -37.88
CA GLY A 217 -25.99 13.04 -38.61
C GLY A 217 -25.10 14.24 -38.91
N SER A 218 -24.57 14.21 -40.15
CA SER A 218 -23.94 15.28 -40.95
C SER A 218 -22.85 16.13 -40.32
#